data_AF-A0A2N5P119-F1
#
_entry.id   AF-A0A2N5P119-F1
#
_cell.length_a   1.000
_cell.length_b   1.000
_cell.length_c   1.000
_cell.angle_alpha   90.00
_cell.angle_beta   90.00
_cell.angle_gamma   90.00
#
_symmetry.space_group_name_H-M   'P 1'
#
loop_
_entity.id
_entity.type
_entity.pdbx_description
1 polymer ?
#
loop_
_entity_poly.entity_id
_entity_poly.type
_entity_poly.pdbx_seq_one_letter_code
_entity_poly.pdbx_strand_id
1 'polypeptide(L)' 'MVLTSFNQKAYEEDLKNQYKEGIEEGFSLGRMQMAQEIVLRLFQSGNSPEQIAQLTGIDIEAVKQWIEEAK' A
#
# COMPACT_ATOMS: atom_id res chain seq x y z
N MET A 1 36.71 17.48 22.97
CA MET A 1 36.86 16.01 22.83
C MET A 1 35.89 15.58 21.73
N VAL A 2 36.44 15.25 20.57
CA VAL A 2 35.77 14.85 19.31
C VAL A 2 36.15 13.36 19.16
N LEU A 3 35.34 12.37 18.82
CA LEU A 3 33.97 12.23 18.32
C LEU A 3 33.52 10.83 18.80
N THR A 4 32.22 10.60 18.90
CA THR A 4 31.62 9.27 19.00
C THR A 4 32.28 8.32 18.01
N SER A 5 32.81 7.18 18.48
CA SER A 5 33.39 6.17 17.61
C SER A 5 32.31 5.59 16.71
N PHE A 6 32.37 5.90 15.42
CA PHE A 6 31.48 5.35 14.40
C PHE A 6 31.55 3.82 14.41
N ASN A 7 30.44 3.15 14.74
CA ASN A 7 30.32 1.72 14.62
C ASN A 7 29.82 1.37 13.21
N GLN A 8 30.77 1.10 12.31
CA GLN A 8 30.50 0.81 10.90
C GLN A 8 29.48 -0.32 10.70
N LYS A 9 29.54 -1.37 11.53
CA LYS A 9 28.62 -2.51 11.41
C LYS A 9 27.17 -2.10 11.70
N ALA A 10 26.97 -1.30 12.75
CA ALA A 10 25.65 -0.81 13.10
C ALA A 10 25.07 0.09 12.01
N TYR A 11 25.90 0.92 11.39
CA TYR A 11 25.49 1.78 10.27
C TYR A 11 25.09 0.98 9.02
N GLU A 12 25.89 -0.03 8.65
CA GLU A 12 25.58 -0.89 7.50
C GLU A 12 24.31 -1.73 7.73
N GLU A 13 24.05 -2.15 8.97
CA GLU A 13 22.83 -2.88 9.34
C GLU A 13 21.59 -1.98 9.31
N ASP A 14 21.69 -0.76 9.85
CA ASP A 14 20.63 0.25 9.79
C ASP A 14 20.23 0.58 8.35
N LEU A 15 21.20 0.81 7.46
CA LEU A 15 20.94 1.05 6.04
C LEU A 15 20.23 -0.13 5.36
N LYS A 16 20.62 -1.38 5.69
CA LYS A 16 19.95 -2.57 5.13
C LYS A 16 18.51 -2.68 5.61
N ASN A 17 18.23 -2.32 6.86
CA ASN A 17 16.89 -2.35 7.40
C ASN A 17 16.02 -1.28 6.74
N GLN A 18 16.50 -0.04 6.64
CA GLN A 18 15.80 1.04 5.92
C GLN A 18 15.49 0.67 4.46
N TYR A 19 16.43 0.01 3.77
CA TYR A 19 16.19 -0.44 2.40
C TYR A 19 15.07 -1.50 2.32
N LYS A 20 15.05 -2.46 3.25
CA LYS A 20 14.00 -3.48 3.32
C LYS A 20 12.64 -2.86 3.62
N GLU A 21 12.58 -1.98 4.63
CA GLU A 21 11.37 -1.26 5.00
C GLU A 21 10.83 -0.47 3.80
N GLY A 22 11.70 0.26 3.08
CA GLY A 22 11.31 0.99 1.88
C GLY A 22 10.76 0.10 0.76
N ILE A 23 11.30 -1.12 0.58
CA ILE A 23 10.74 -2.09 -0.38
C ILE A 23 9.36 -2.57 0.07
N GLU A 24 9.20 -2.93 1.35
CA GLU A 24 7.93 -3.44 1.88
C GLU A 24 6.83 -2.38 1.84
N GLU A 25 7.16 -1.13 2.17
CA GLU A 25 6.26 0.03 2.05
C GLU A 25 5.86 0.24 0.58
N GLY A 26 6.84 0.29 -0.34
CA GLY A 26 6.58 0.47 -1.77
C GLY A 26 5.70 -0.64 -2.36
N PHE A 27 5.94 -1.89 -1.97
CA PHE A 27 5.13 -3.03 -2.41
C PHE A 27 3.70 -2.96 -1.85
N SER A 28 3.55 -2.53 -0.59
CA SER A 28 2.23 -2.38 0.04
C SER A 28 1.42 -1.24 -0.59
N LEU A 29 2.06 -0.12 -0.89
CA LEU A 29 1.45 0.99 -1.64
C LEU A 29 1.02 0.54 -3.04
N GLY A 30 1.88 -0.16 -3.78
CA GLY A 30 1.55 -0.67 -5.12
C GLY A 30 0.37 -1.64 -5.12
N ARG A 31 0.29 -2.54 -4.13
CA ARG A 31 -0.87 -3.44 -3.97
C ARG A 31 -2.16 -2.67 -3.67
N MET A 32 -2.11 -1.66 -2.81
CA MET A 32 -3.28 -0.83 -2.50
C MET A 32 -3.77 -0.08 -3.75
N GLN A 33 -2.87 0.55 -4.49
CA GLN A 33 -3.20 1.27 -5.74
C GLN A 33 -3.82 0.32 -6.78
N MET A 34 -3.26 -0.88 -6.94
CA MET A 34 -3.82 -1.88 -7.85
C MET A 34 -5.22 -2.33 -7.42
N ALA A 35 -5.45 -2.53 -6.11
CA ALA A 35 -6.77 -2.89 -5.59
C ALA A 35 -7.81 -1.79 -5.86
N GLN A 36 -7.44 -0.53 -5.63
CA GLN A 36 -8.28 0.63 -5.95
C GLN A 36 -8.62 0.68 -7.44
N GLU A 37 -7.62 0.51 -8.32
CA GLU A 37 -7.84 0.53 -9.77
C GLU A 37 -8.79 -0.59 -10.22
N ILE A 38 -8.65 -1.80 -9.67
CA ILE A 38 -9.55 -2.93 -9.96
C ILE A 38 -10.98 -2.59 -9.51
N VAL A 39 -11.16 -2.08 -8.29
CA VAL A 39 -12.47 -1.67 -7.76
C VAL A 39 -13.14 -0.65 -8.67
N LEU A 40 -12.40 0.39 -9.07
CA LEU A 40 -12.92 1.44 -9.93
C LEU A 40 -13.29 0.93 -11.33
N ARG A 41 -12.45 0.07 -11.94
CA ARG A 41 -12.75 -0.55 -13.24
C ARG A 41 -14.00 -1.44 -13.17
N LEU A 42 -14.16 -2.22 -12.09
CA LEU A 42 -15.35 -3.05 -11.89
C LEU A 42 -16.61 -2.20 -11.71
N PHE A 43 -16.51 -1.10 -10.96
CA PHE A 43 -17.62 -0.16 -10.79
C PHE A 43 -18.01 0.52 -12.11
N GLN A 44 -17.03 1.00 -12.88
CA GLN A 44 -17.24 1.57 -14.22
C GLN A 44 -17.83 0.56 -15.22
N SER A 45 -17.58 -0.73 -15.00
CA SER A 45 -18.18 -1.83 -15.77
C SER A 45 -19.62 -2.15 -15.37
N GLY A 46 -20.19 -1.43 -14.38
CA GLY A 46 -21.57 -1.55 -13.94
C GLY A 46 -21.83 -2.47 -12.76
N ASN A 47 -20.79 -2.94 -12.05
CA ASN A 47 -20.96 -3.75 -10.84
C ASN A 47 -21.36 -2.86 -9.65
N SER A 48 -22.25 -3.36 -8.79
CA SER A 48 -22.60 -2.67 -7.54
C SER A 48 -21.45 -2.80 -6.51
N PRO A 49 -21.36 -1.88 -5.53
CA PRO A 49 -20.38 -1.97 -4.44
C PRO A 49 -20.40 -3.31 -3.69
N GLU A 50 -21.58 -3.90 -3.49
CA GLU A 50 -21.76 -5.21 -2.83
C GLU A 50 -21.16 -6.34 -3.66
N GLN A 51 -21.37 -6.33 -4.97
CA GLN A 51 -20.80 -7.31 -5.89
C GLN A 51 -19.27 -7.20 -5.94
N ILE A 52 -18.75 -5.97 -5.94
CA ILE A 52 -17.30 -5.72 -5.94
C ILE A 52 -16.67 -6.22 -4.65
N ALA A 53 -17.26 -5.92 -3.49
CA ALA A 53 -16.81 -6.42 -2.20
C ALA A 53 -16.76 -7.96 -2.17
N GLN A 54 -17.80 -8.61 -2.70
CA GLN A 54 -17.85 -10.07 -2.81
C GLN A 54 -16.77 -10.65 -3.74
N LEU A 55 -16.56 -10.03 -4.91
CA LEU A 55 -15.60 -10.49 -5.92
C LEU A 55 -14.15 -10.30 -5.50
N THR A 56 -13.86 -9.19 -4.81
CA THR A 56 -12.49 -8.79 -4.46
C THR A 56 -12.10 -9.19 -3.04
N GLY A 57 -13.09 -9.50 -2.18
CA GLY A 57 -12.89 -9.72 -0.75
C GLY A 57 -12.56 -8.46 0.04
N ILE A 58 -12.68 -7.28 -0.59
CA ILE A 58 -12.42 -5.98 0.04
C ILE A 58 -13.66 -5.58 0.82
N ASP A 59 -13.45 -4.95 1.98
CA ASP A 59 -14.54 -4.46 2.80
C ASP A 59 -15.43 -3.48 2.02
N ILE A 60 -16.75 -3.61 2.18
CA ILE A 60 -17.73 -2.83 1.42
C ILE A 60 -17.61 -1.33 1.71
N GLU A 61 -17.24 -0.94 2.92
CA GLU A 61 -17.07 0.48 3.27
C GLU A 61 -15.83 1.07 2.58
N ALA A 62 -14.74 0.29 2.49
CA ALA A 62 -13.56 0.69 1.73
C ALA A 62 -13.87 0.83 0.22
N VAL A 63 -14.64 -0.11 -0.34
CA VAL A 63 -15.09 -0.04 -1.75
C VAL A 63 -15.90 1.24 -2.00
N LYS A 64 -16.87 1.55 -1.13
CA LYS A 64 -17.69 2.76 -1.26
C LYS A 64 -16.84 4.03 -1.16
N GLN A 65 -15.93 4.09 -0.19
CA GLN A 65 -15.04 5.22 0.00
C GLN A 65 -14.19 5.48 -1.25
N TRP A 66 -13.55 4.45 -1.81
CA TRP A 66 -12.73 4.62 -3.02
C TRP A 66 -13.53 5.05 -4.24
N ILE A 67 -14.76 4.56 -4.39
CA ILE A 67 -15.67 4.99 -5.46
C ILE A 67 -16.06 6.47 -5.27
N GLU A 68 -16.27 6.93 -4.04
CA GLU A 68 -16.61 8.32 -3.73
C GLU A 68 -15.43 9.27 -3.95
N GLU A 69 -14.22 8.90 -3.53
CA GLU A 69 -12.99 9.66 -3.75
C GLU A 69 -12.61 9.79 -5.23
N ALA A 70 -13.08 8.87 -6.08
CA ALA A 70 -12.82 8.85 -7.51
C ALA A 70 -13.86 9.59 -8.37
N LYS A 71 -14.93 10.14 -7.76
CA LYS A 71 -15.91 11.00 -8.44
C LYS A 71 -15.38 12.41 -8.62
#